data_AF-A0A0G0S788-F1
#
_entry.id   AF-A0A0G0S788-F1
#
_cell.length_a   1.000
_cell.length_b   1.000
_cell.length_c   1.000
_cell.angle_alpha   90.00
_cell.angle_beta   90.00
_cell.angle_gamma   90.00
#
_symmetry.space_group_name_H-M   'P 1'
#
loop_
_entity.id
_entity.type
_entity.pdbx_description
1 polymer ?
#
loop_
_entity_poly.entity_id
_entity_poly.type
_entity_poly.pdbx_seq_one_letter_code
_entity_poly.pdbx_strand_id
1 'polypeptide(L)'
;MNVITGVFSISYNINQNPSVVRDTASTPEAAIEFVRSFLEGAKLLQSDLSDGPATHGFLKYEAGKFVPAISQSEANAIKVNLFRKGYGAKNQDIPSVTPDMPESNVWFIVAGRSRQIIAAEYHYFPIDKDKIATYPLKTSEAAFEELKQGKAFITNLPSITGGSVIIRKVYLSYYDAGQYAEYYQPVIVFEGDNNFYGFVPAVIDEHYGKEQTVNQQ
;
A
#
# COMPACT_ATOMS: atom_id res chain seq x y z
N MET A 1 -4.36 3.07 -19.52
CA MET A 1 -5.42 2.29 -18.86
C MET A 1 -5.50 0.93 -19.53
N ASN A 2 -5.37 -0.14 -18.76
CA ASN A 2 -5.64 -1.50 -19.22
C ASN A 2 -7.13 -1.77 -19.04
N VAL A 3 -7.86 -1.96 -20.14
CA VAL A 3 -9.33 -2.13 -20.13
C VAL A 3 -9.80 -3.47 -19.56
N ILE A 4 -8.89 -4.45 -19.43
CA ILE A 4 -9.18 -5.76 -18.87
C ILE A 4 -9.01 -5.74 -17.34
N THR A 5 -7.91 -5.13 -16.85
CA THR A 5 -7.59 -5.11 -15.42
C THR A 5 -8.04 -3.83 -14.70
N GLY A 6 -8.43 -2.79 -15.43
CA GLY A 6 -8.75 -1.47 -14.86
C GLY A 6 -7.52 -0.68 -14.39
N VAL A 7 -6.32 -1.24 -14.51
CA VAL A 7 -5.06 -0.60 -14.08
C VAL A 7 -4.77 0.64 -14.91
N PHE A 8 -4.37 1.73 -14.25
CA PHE A 8 -3.94 2.92 -14.95
C PHE A 8 -2.88 3.69 -14.15
N SER A 9 -2.09 4.45 -14.91
CA SER A 9 -1.21 5.49 -14.41
C SER A 9 -1.61 6.85 -15.00
N ILE A 10 -1.43 7.90 -14.22
CA ILE A 10 -1.61 9.29 -14.65
C ILE A 10 -0.28 10.01 -14.44
N SER A 11 0.13 10.81 -15.43
CA SER A 11 1.28 11.71 -15.32
C SER A 11 0.95 13.04 -16.00
N TYR A 12 1.04 14.12 -15.24
CA TYR A 12 0.80 15.48 -15.71
C TYR A 12 2.11 16.20 -16.01
N ASN A 13 2.20 16.84 -17.17
CA ASN A 13 3.38 17.63 -17.53
C ASN A 13 3.30 19.02 -16.90
N ILE A 14 3.93 19.17 -15.73
CA ILE A 14 3.95 20.44 -14.97
C ILE A 14 4.61 21.57 -15.76
N ASN A 15 5.55 21.27 -16.66
CA ASN A 15 6.20 22.30 -17.48
C ASN A 15 5.23 22.97 -18.47
N GLN A 16 4.16 22.28 -18.88
CA GLN A 16 3.14 22.84 -19.75
C GLN A 16 2.18 23.77 -19.00
N ASN A 17 1.99 23.54 -17.69
CA ASN A 17 1.21 24.43 -16.85
C ASN A 17 1.73 24.49 -15.41
N PRO A 18 2.71 25.36 -15.13
CA PRO A 18 3.31 25.45 -13.81
C PRO A 18 2.37 26.00 -12.71
N SER A 19 1.19 26.52 -13.06
CA SER A 19 0.28 27.12 -12.07
C SER A 19 -0.26 26.11 -11.06
N VAL A 20 -0.32 24.82 -11.43
CA VAL A 20 -0.89 23.75 -10.60
C VAL A 20 -0.11 23.50 -9.30
N VAL A 21 1.17 23.90 -9.25
CA VAL A 21 2.06 23.76 -8.08
C VAL A 21 2.38 25.11 -7.41
N ARG A 22 1.68 26.19 -7.77
CA ARG A 22 1.91 27.52 -7.15
C ARG A 22 1.17 27.68 -5.83
N ASP A 23 -0.01 27.09 -5.74
CA ASP A 23 -0.83 27.16 -4.54
C ASP A 23 -0.35 26.18 -3.46
N THR A 24 -0.79 26.43 -2.25
CA THR A 24 -0.62 25.48 -1.13
C THR A 24 -1.49 24.25 -1.33
N ALA A 25 -1.03 23.11 -0.80
CA ALA A 25 -1.80 21.88 -0.81
C ALA A 25 -3.14 22.05 -0.07
N SER A 26 -4.16 21.30 -0.49
CA SER A 26 -5.41 21.16 0.26
C SER A 26 -5.19 20.42 1.59
N THR A 27 -6.19 20.41 2.47
CA THR A 27 -6.11 19.60 3.69
C THR A 27 -6.09 18.10 3.34
N PRO A 28 -5.53 17.25 4.22
CA PRO A 28 -5.55 15.80 4.03
C PRO A 28 -6.95 15.23 3.79
N GLU A 29 -7.92 15.64 4.59
CA GLU A 29 -9.31 15.15 4.53
C GLU A 29 -9.93 15.51 3.18
N ALA A 30 -9.79 16.76 2.76
CA ALA A 30 -10.33 17.24 1.49
C ALA A 30 -9.67 16.57 0.27
N ALA A 31 -8.39 16.17 0.37
CA ALA A 31 -7.70 15.44 -0.68
C ALA A 31 -8.16 13.98 -0.75
N ILE A 32 -8.30 13.32 0.41
CA ILE A 32 -8.78 11.93 0.49
C ILE A 32 -10.21 11.82 -0.05
N GLU A 33 -11.11 12.72 0.37
CA GLU A 33 -12.49 12.78 -0.13
C GLU A 33 -12.55 13.02 -1.63
N PHE A 34 -11.70 13.93 -2.13
CA PHE A 34 -11.62 14.22 -3.56
C PHE A 34 -11.16 12.99 -4.36
N VAL A 35 -10.13 12.27 -3.90
CA VAL A 35 -9.64 11.05 -4.56
C VAL A 35 -10.71 9.96 -4.55
N ARG A 36 -11.41 9.76 -3.42
CA ARG A 36 -12.53 8.80 -3.35
C ARG A 36 -13.64 9.17 -4.32
N SER A 37 -14.04 10.45 -4.36
CA SER A 37 -15.06 10.95 -5.28
C SER A 37 -14.65 10.79 -6.75
N PHE A 38 -13.37 11.01 -7.06
CA PHE A 38 -12.82 10.80 -8.40
C PHE A 38 -12.93 9.34 -8.83
N LEU A 39 -12.52 8.41 -7.95
CA LEU A 39 -12.65 6.97 -8.19
C LEU A 39 -14.11 6.53 -8.29
N GLU A 40 -15.00 7.08 -7.46
CA GLU A 40 -16.43 6.79 -7.48
C GLU A 40 -17.07 7.23 -8.80
N GLY A 41 -16.76 8.44 -9.28
CA GLY A 41 -17.21 8.94 -10.58
C GLY A 41 -16.74 8.07 -11.75
N ALA A 42 -15.57 7.46 -11.64
CA ALA A 42 -15.05 6.48 -12.60
C ALA A 42 -15.59 5.05 -12.41
N LYS A 43 -16.42 4.81 -11.38
CA LYS A 43 -16.88 3.47 -10.94
C LYS A 43 -15.74 2.52 -10.58
N LEU A 44 -14.61 3.07 -10.12
CA LEU A 44 -13.42 2.35 -9.69
C LEU A 44 -13.27 2.34 -8.17
N LEU A 45 -14.08 3.09 -7.41
CA LEU A 45 -14.05 3.02 -5.95
C LEU A 45 -14.68 1.72 -5.44
N GLN A 46 -13.82 0.75 -5.13
CA GLN A 46 -14.25 -0.52 -4.54
C GLN A 46 -14.53 -0.36 -3.05
N SER A 47 -15.44 -1.17 -2.50
CA SER A 47 -15.88 -1.05 -1.10
C SER A 47 -14.73 -1.22 -0.10
N ASP A 48 -13.75 -2.08 -0.41
CA ASP A 48 -12.57 -2.26 0.44
C ASP A 48 -11.60 -1.08 0.40
N LEU A 49 -11.52 -0.32 -0.70
CA LEU A 49 -10.78 0.94 -0.76
C LEU A 49 -11.54 2.10 -0.12
N SER A 50 -12.87 2.07 -0.19
CA SER A 50 -13.74 3.07 0.44
C SER A 50 -13.67 3.00 1.97
N ASP A 51 -13.85 1.80 2.52
CA ASP A 51 -13.83 1.54 3.97
C ASP A 51 -12.40 1.39 4.52
N GLY A 52 -11.41 1.31 3.64
CA GLY A 52 -10.01 1.08 4.00
C GLY A 52 -9.29 2.32 4.54
N PRO A 53 -8.14 2.12 5.20
CA PRO A 53 -7.35 3.22 5.73
C PRO A 53 -6.74 4.05 4.60
N ALA A 54 -6.68 5.35 4.81
CA ALA A 54 -6.01 6.29 3.92
C ALA A 54 -4.85 6.97 4.66
N THR A 55 -3.69 7.05 4.03
CA THR A 55 -2.55 7.83 4.54
C THR A 55 -2.21 8.95 3.59
N HIS A 56 -1.43 9.92 4.06
CA HIS A 56 -1.03 11.06 3.27
C HIS A 56 0.42 11.47 3.51
N GLY A 57 1.00 12.16 2.52
CA GLY A 57 2.31 12.78 2.60
C GLY A 57 2.31 14.14 1.93
N PHE A 58 2.90 15.14 2.59
CA PHE A 58 3.03 16.48 2.03
C PHE A 58 4.22 16.56 1.08
N LEU A 59 4.02 17.18 -0.08
CA LEU A 59 5.03 17.31 -1.13
C LEU A 59 5.19 18.77 -1.54
N LYS A 60 6.44 19.23 -1.56
CA LYS A 60 6.84 20.55 -2.09
C LYS A 60 7.46 20.37 -3.46
N TYR A 61 7.17 21.30 -4.37
CA TYR A 61 7.76 21.30 -5.70
C TYR A 61 8.99 22.21 -5.72
N GLU A 62 10.18 21.63 -5.83
CA GLU A 62 11.46 22.35 -5.88
C GLU A 62 12.36 21.80 -6.99
N ALA A 63 13.01 22.71 -7.73
CA ALA A 63 13.97 22.36 -8.79
C ALA A 63 13.46 21.31 -9.79
N GLY A 64 12.16 21.36 -10.13
CA GLY A 64 11.54 20.44 -11.09
C GLY A 64 11.14 19.08 -10.54
N LYS A 65 11.18 18.87 -9.22
CA LYS A 65 10.85 17.59 -8.56
C LYS A 65 9.98 17.81 -7.32
N PHE A 66 9.25 16.76 -6.92
CA PHE A 66 8.58 16.73 -5.62
C PHE A 66 9.50 16.18 -4.55
N VAL A 67 9.59 16.90 -3.43
CA VAL A 67 10.32 16.49 -2.23
C VAL A 67 9.36 16.48 -1.03
N PRO A 68 9.60 15.64 0.00
CA PRO A 68 8.78 15.66 1.20
C PRO A 68 8.77 17.03 1.87
N ALA A 69 7.60 17.46 2.34
CA ALA A 69 7.42 18.68 3.12
C ALA A 69 6.96 18.35 4.54
N ILE A 70 7.31 19.19 5.52
CA ILE A 70 7.00 18.94 6.93
C ILE A 70 5.55 19.32 7.25
N SER A 71 4.98 20.27 6.51
CA SER A 71 3.64 20.78 6.77
C SER A 71 2.87 21.12 5.50
N GLN A 72 1.54 21.21 5.63
CA GLN A 72 0.65 21.63 4.55
C GLN A 72 1.03 23.02 4.00
N SER A 73 1.40 23.96 4.88
CA SER A 73 1.74 25.34 4.50
C SER A 73 2.98 25.44 3.60
N GLU A 74 3.87 24.45 3.66
CA GLU A 74 5.07 24.36 2.84
C GLU A 74 4.89 23.48 1.59
N ALA A 75 3.79 22.73 1.53
CA ALA A 75 3.51 21.82 0.43
C ALA A 75 2.70 22.47 -0.68
N ASN A 76 3.01 22.06 -1.90
CA ASN A 76 2.25 22.41 -3.11
C ASN A 76 1.31 21.27 -3.52
N ALA A 77 1.58 20.06 -3.06
CA ALA A 77 0.79 18.87 -3.34
C ALA A 77 0.72 17.96 -2.13
N ILE A 78 -0.25 17.06 -2.16
CA ILE A 78 -0.42 16.00 -1.18
C ILE A 78 -0.49 14.66 -1.92
N LYS A 79 0.33 13.71 -1.49
CA LYS A 79 0.20 12.32 -1.89
C LYS A 79 -0.82 11.66 -0.97
N VAL A 80 -1.80 10.99 -1.56
CA VAL A 80 -2.84 10.21 -0.88
C VAL A 80 -2.62 8.76 -1.25
N ASN A 81 -2.51 7.90 -0.24
CA ASN A 81 -2.43 6.46 -0.37
C ASN A 81 -3.74 5.86 0.14
N LEU A 82 -4.40 5.01 -0.66
CA LEU A 82 -5.60 4.29 -0.27
C LEU A 82 -5.26 2.82 -0.09
N PHE A 83 -5.34 2.30 1.13
CA PHE A 83 -5.15 0.89 1.41
C PHE A 83 -6.49 0.18 1.43
N ARG A 84 -6.48 -1.12 1.18
CA ARG A 84 -7.66 -1.95 1.41
C ARG A 84 -7.95 -2.02 2.91
N LYS A 85 -9.22 -2.10 3.27
CA LYS A 85 -9.63 -2.51 4.61
C LYS A 85 -9.00 -3.85 4.98
N GLY A 86 -8.86 -4.10 6.27
CA GLY A 86 -8.38 -5.38 6.71
C GLY A 86 -9.39 -6.50 6.46
N TYR A 87 -8.86 -7.72 6.45
CA TYR A 87 -9.62 -8.95 6.23
C TYR A 87 -9.34 -9.89 7.40
N GLY A 88 -10.26 -10.78 7.77
CA GLY A 88 -9.97 -11.76 8.81
C GLY A 88 -11.19 -12.50 9.34
N ALA A 89 -10.95 -13.62 10.01
CA ALA A 89 -12.00 -14.42 10.63
C ALA A 89 -12.37 -13.88 12.02
N LYS A 90 -13.65 -13.98 12.38
CA LYS A 90 -14.14 -13.77 13.76
C LYS A 90 -13.74 -12.43 14.41
N ASN A 91 -14.04 -11.31 13.74
CA ASN A 91 -13.85 -9.95 14.25
C ASN A 91 -12.38 -9.50 14.44
N GLN A 92 -11.42 -10.17 13.81
CA GLN A 92 -10.05 -9.66 13.71
C GLN A 92 -9.87 -8.94 12.38
N ASP A 93 -9.63 -7.63 12.43
CA ASP A 93 -9.29 -6.82 11.27
C ASP A 93 -7.78 -6.91 11.03
N ILE A 94 -7.35 -7.84 10.17
CA ILE A 94 -5.94 -8.01 9.82
C ILE A 94 -5.64 -7.04 8.68
N PRO A 95 -4.73 -6.06 8.86
CA PRO A 95 -4.47 -5.04 7.85
C PRO A 95 -3.87 -5.63 6.57
N SER A 96 -3.74 -4.76 5.57
CA SER A 96 -3.09 -5.09 4.31
C SER A 96 -1.80 -4.29 4.17
N VAL A 97 -0.72 -4.94 3.73
CA VAL A 97 0.56 -4.31 3.37
C VAL A 97 0.84 -4.50 1.89
N THR A 98 1.67 -3.64 1.34
CA THR A 98 2.04 -3.57 -0.07
C THR A 98 3.53 -3.85 -0.26
N PRO A 99 3.98 -4.20 -1.48
CA PRO A 99 5.41 -4.33 -1.81
C PRO A 99 6.21 -3.06 -1.56
N ASP A 100 5.58 -1.88 -1.57
CA ASP A 100 6.24 -0.58 -1.57
C ASP A 100 6.00 0.22 -0.28
N MET A 101 5.70 -0.46 0.84
CA MET A 101 5.43 0.21 2.13
C MET A 101 6.46 1.31 2.45
N PRO A 102 6.02 2.51 2.88
CA PRO A 102 4.66 2.86 3.32
C PRO A 102 3.69 3.31 2.20
N GLU A 103 4.02 3.07 0.93
CA GLU A 103 3.19 3.48 -0.21
C GLU A 103 2.13 2.44 -0.55
N SER A 104 0.96 2.90 -1.01
CA SER A 104 -0.11 2.01 -1.44
C SER A 104 0.08 1.54 -2.90
N ASN A 105 -0.62 0.47 -3.30
CA ASN A 105 -0.81 0.10 -4.71
C ASN A 105 -1.77 1.07 -5.45
N VAL A 106 -2.59 1.82 -4.69
CA VAL A 106 -3.52 2.82 -5.19
C VAL A 106 -3.18 4.16 -4.53
N TRP A 107 -2.57 5.05 -5.30
CA TRP A 107 -2.14 6.35 -4.80
C TRP A 107 -2.32 7.48 -5.81
N PHE A 108 -2.45 8.69 -5.30
CA PHE A 108 -2.71 9.89 -6.08
C PHE A 108 -1.89 11.05 -5.52
N ILE A 109 -1.31 11.86 -6.38
CA ILE A 109 -0.73 13.16 -6.02
C ILE A 109 -1.69 14.25 -6.51
N VAL A 110 -2.22 14.99 -5.55
CA VAL A 110 -3.18 16.07 -5.75
C VAL A 110 -2.48 17.40 -5.47
N ALA A 111 -2.43 18.28 -6.47
CA ALA A 111 -1.74 19.56 -6.41
C ALA A 111 -2.71 20.74 -6.27
N GLY A 112 -2.26 21.74 -5.50
CA GLY A 112 -2.94 23.01 -5.28
C GLY A 112 -4.29 22.91 -4.56
N ARG A 113 -4.87 24.07 -4.25
CA ARG A 113 -6.20 24.16 -3.64
C ARG A 113 -7.32 23.79 -4.60
N SER A 114 -7.08 23.91 -5.91
CA SER A 114 -8.02 23.49 -6.96
C SER A 114 -8.15 21.97 -7.09
N ARG A 115 -7.30 21.20 -6.40
CA ARG A 115 -7.29 19.72 -6.36
C ARG A 115 -7.13 19.10 -7.75
N GLN A 116 -6.02 19.43 -8.40
CA GLN A 116 -5.65 18.82 -9.68
C GLN A 116 -4.88 17.52 -9.44
N ILE A 117 -5.32 16.39 -10.03
CA ILE A 117 -4.51 15.16 -10.05
C ILE A 117 -3.35 15.36 -11.02
N ILE A 118 -2.12 15.23 -10.51
CA ILE A 118 -0.89 15.41 -11.30
C ILE A 118 -0.10 14.11 -11.50
N ALA A 119 -0.30 13.13 -10.61
CA ALA A 119 0.18 11.78 -10.79
C ALA A 119 -0.75 10.81 -10.08
N ALA A 120 -0.89 9.60 -10.57
CA ALA A 120 -1.61 8.54 -9.89
C ALA A 120 -1.17 7.18 -10.38
N GLU A 121 -1.28 6.18 -9.51
CA GLU A 121 -1.23 4.77 -9.88
C GLU A 121 -2.43 4.07 -9.27
N TYR A 122 -3.04 3.18 -10.05
CA TYR A 122 -4.18 2.39 -9.64
C TYR A 122 -3.90 0.91 -9.97
N HIS A 123 -3.33 0.19 -9.00
CA HIS A 123 -3.07 -1.24 -9.07
C HIS A 123 -4.01 -2.03 -8.16
N TYR A 124 -5.28 -2.09 -8.54
CA TYR A 124 -6.30 -2.83 -7.80
C TYR A 124 -6.68 -4.13 -8.51
N PHE A 125 -6.64 -5.24 -7.76
CA PHE A 125 -7.06 -6.56 -8.22
C PHE A 125 -8.11 -7.12 -7.26
N PRO A 126 -9.36 -7.34 -7.68
CA PRO A 126 -10.40 -7.87 -6.80
C PRO A 126 -10.00 -9.21 -6.18
N ILE A 127 -10.32 -9.40 -4.91
CA ILE A 127 -10.17 -10.69 -4.23
C ILE A 127 -11.52 -11.37 -4.04
N ASP A 128 -11.55 -12.70 -4.12
CA ASP A 128 -12.73 -13.50 -3.82
C ASP A 128 -12.86 -13.64 -2.30
N LYS A 129 -13.87 -13.00 -1.71
CA LYS A 129 -14.08 -12.94 -0.25
C LYS A 129 -14.78 -14.19 0.29
N ASP A 130 -15.38 -14.99 -0.59
CA ASP A 130 -16.15 -16.17 -0.20
C ASP A 130 -15.24 -17.41 -0.12
N LYS A 131 -14.06 -17.36 -0.73
CA LYS A 131 -13.05 -18.42 -0.68
C LYS A 131 -12.06 -18.20 0.46
N ILE A 132 -12.45 -18.66 1.64
CA ILE A 132 -11.62 -18.61 2.84
C ILE A 132 -10.92 -19.95 3.03
N ALA A 133 -9.59 -19.93 3.09
CA ALA A 133 -8.78 -21.07 3.51
C ALA A 133 -8.20 -20.82 4.91
N THR A 134 -8.15 -21.87 5.73
CA THR A 134 -7.51 -21.83 7.05
C THR A 134 -6.11 -22.40 6.93
N TYR A 135 -5.12 -21.62 7.36
CA TYR A 135 -3.71 -22.04 7.32
C TYR A 135 -3.14 -22.08 8.74
N PRO A 136 -2.34 -23.10 9.07
CA PRO A 136 -1.47 -23.03 10.23
C PRO A 136 -0.43 -21.92 10.02
N LEU A 137 -0.40 -20.97 10.97
CA LEU A 137 0.50 -19.82 10.93
C LEU A 137 1.79 -20.11 11.71
N LYS A 138 2.91 -19.57 11.21
CA LYS A 138 4.20 -19.51 11.93
C LYS A 138 4.04 -18.63 13.17
N THR A 139 4.83 -18.92 14.22
CA THR A 139 4.93 -18.01 15.37
C THR A 139 5.83 -16.82 15.03
N SER A 140 5.70 -15.72 15.78
CA SER A 140 6.52 -14.53 15.60
C SER A 140 8.02 -14.82 15.79
N GLU A 141 8.37 -15.73 16.69
CA GLU A 141 9.76 -16.15 16.95
C GLU A 141 10.34 -16.89 15.75
N ALA A 142 9.58 -17.81 15.15
CA ALA A 142 10.02 -18.54 13.95
C ALA A 142 10.22 -17.58 12.77
N ALA A 143 9.28 -16.65 12.56
CA ALA A 143 9.41 -15.65 11.51
C ALA A 143 10.58 -14.69 11.75
N PHE A 144 10.89 -14.35 13.00
CA PHE A 144 12.02 -13.50 13.34
C PHE A 144 13.37 -14.19 13.07
N GLU A 145 13.47 -15.50 13.32
CA GLU A 145 14.66 -16.26 12.92
C GLU A 145 14.81 -16.36 11.39
N GLU A 146 13.70 -16.49 10.64
CA GLU A 146 13.74 -16.42 9.17
C GLU A 146 14.20 -15.04 8.65
N LEU A 147 13.75 -13.96 9.28
CA LEU A 147 14.24 -12.61 8.99
C LEU A 147 15.76 -12.51 9.19
N LYS A 148 16.28 -13.00 10.32
CA LYS A 148 17.72 -13.01 10.63
C LYS A 148 18.53 -13.87 9.66
N GLN A 149 17.92 -14.91 9.11
CA GLN A 149 18.51 -15.76 8.07
C GLN A 149 18.44 -15.14 6.66
N GLY A 150 17.89 -13.94 6.50
CA GLY A 150 17.77 -13.26 5.21
C GLY A 150 16.67 -13.83 4.30
N LYS A 151 15.70 -14.56 4.87
CA LYS A 151 14.57 -15.14 4.13
C LYS A 151 13.37 -14.21 4.01
N ALA A 152 13.45 -13.00 4.59
CA ALA A 152 12.41 -12.00 4.49
C ALA A 152 12.51 -11.19 3.19
N PHE A 153 11.36 -10.77 2.69
CA PHE A 153 11.27 -9.73 1.68
C PHE A 153 11.35 -8.35 2.35
N ILE A 154 12.37 -7.55 2.02
CA ILE A 154 12.55 -6.21 2.59
C ILE A 154 12.09 -5.19 1.54
N THR A 155 11.06 -4.40 1.84
CA THR A 155 10.48 -3.43 0.89
C THR A 155 11.27 -2.13 0.83
N ASN A 156 11.83 -1.72 1.96
CA ASN A 156 12.54 -0.47 2.10
C ASN A 156 13.77 -0.67 2.97
N LEU A 157 14.94 -0.55 2.34
CA LEU A 157 16.22 -0.44 3.03
C LEU A 157 16.55 1.05 3.14
N PRO A 158 16.30 1.69 4.30
CA PRO A 158 16.83 3.03 4.53
C PRO A 158 18.35 3.01 4.33
N SER A 159 18.96 4.15 4.02
CA SER A 159 20.41 4.27 4.02
C SER A 159 20.92 4.08 5.46
N ILE A 160 21.18 2.83 5.84
CA ILE A 160 21.54 2.47 7.20
C ILE A 160 23.01 2.80 7.41
N THR A 161 23.29 3.99 7.95
CA THR A 161 24.60 4.32 8.50
C THR A 161 24.81 3.49 9.78
N GLY A 162 25.41 2.30 9.65
CA GLY A 162 25.81 1.45 10.79
C GLY A 162 25.30 0.01 10.79
N GLY A 163 24.62 -0.45 9.74
CA GLY A 163 24.34 -1.89 9.52
C GLY A 163 23.40 -2.59 10.52
N SER A 164 22.66 -1.85 11.34
CA SER A 164 21.67 -2.40 12.28
C SER A 164 20.28 -1.82 12.05
N VAL A 165 19.25 -2.67 12.12
CA VAL A 165 17.84 -2.31 11.98
C VAL A 165 17.16 -2.50 13.34
N ILE A 166 16.42 -1.49 13.79
CA ILE A 166 15.62 -1.57 15.03
C ILE A 166 14.18 -1.88 14.63
N ILE A 167 13.67 -3.04 15.05
CA ILE A 167 12.28 -3.44 14.87
C ILE A 167 11.47 -2.98 16.08
N ARG A 168 10.35 -2.30 15.84
CA ARG A 168 9.45 -1.75 16.87
C ARG A 168 8.15 -2.52 17.00
N LYS A 169 7.66 -3.09 15.90
CA LYS A 169 6.40 -3.83 15.87
C LYS A 169 6.54 -5.10 15.06
N VAL A 170 5.83 -6.14 15.51
CA VAL A 170 5.65 -7.40 14.79
C VAL A 170 4.16 -7.72 14.79
N TYR A 171 3.57 -7.87 13.60
CA TYR A 171 2.14 -8.12 13.46
C TYR A 171 1.82 -8.96 12.23
N LEU A 172 0.64 -9.60 12.25
CA LEU A 172 0.09 -10.31 11.10
C LEU A 172 -0.57 -9.31 10.15
N SER A 173 -0.37 -9.49 8.85
CA SER A 173 -0.99 -8.70 7.79
C SER A 173 -1.30 -9.60 6.59
N TYR A 174 -2.13 -9.14 5.66
CA TYR A 174 -2.21 -9.69 4.31
C TYR A 174 -1.31 -8.93 3.34
N TYR A 175 -0.74 -9.62 2.36
CA TYR A 175 0.11 -9.04 1.34
C TYR A 175 -0.68 -8.74 0.06
N ASP A 176 -0.83 -7.46 -0.26
CA ASP A 176 -1.36 -6.98 -1.52
C ASP A 176 -0.24 -6.68 -2.51
N ALA A 177 -0.01 -7.62 -3.43
CA ALA A 177 1.08 -7.56 -4.39
C ALA A 177 0.92 -6.47 -5.46
N GLY A 178 -0.25 -5.82 -5.58
CA GLY A 178 -0.51 -4.84 -6.65
C GLY A 178 -0.57 -5.48 -8.04
N GLN A 179 -0.72 -6.80 -8.10
CA GLN A 179 -0.86 -7.58 -9.32
C GLN A 179 -1.81 -8.76 -9.05
N TYR A 180 -2.26 -9.41 -10.11
CA TYR A 180 -3.09 -10.61 -9.97
C TYR A 180 -2.33 -11.68 -9.19
N ALA A 181 -2.93 -12.13 -8.09
CA ALA A 181 -2.47 -13.24 -7.28
C ALA A 181 -3.66 -14.15 -7.01
N GLU A 182 -3.45 -15.46 -7.11
CA GLU A 182 -4.49 -16.46 -6.86
C GLU A 182 -4.92 -16.48 -5.38
N TYR A 183 -3.98 -16.16 -4.48
CA TYR A 183 -4.20 -16.15 -3.04
C TYR A 183 -3.81 -14.82 -2.44
N TYR A 184 -4.65 -14.32 -1.53
CA TYR A 184 -4.33 -13.18 -0.68
C TYR A 184 -3.59 -13.69 0.56
N GLN A 185 -2.26 -13.75 0.46
CA GLN A 185 -1.43 -14.50 1.40
C GLN A 185 -1.15 -13.71 2.69
N PRO A 186 -1.22 -14.36 3.87
CA PRO A 186 -0.83 -13.72 5.12
C PRO A 186 0.70 -13.66 5.25
N VAL A 187 1.19 -12.56 5.80
CA VAL A 187 2.60 -12.28 6.09
C VAL A 187 2.75 -11.76 7.51
N ILE A 188 3.88 -12.08 8.14
CA ILE A 188 4.32 -11.44 9.38
C ILE A 188 5.16 -10.23 8.99
N VAL A 189 4.76 -9.06 9.49
CA VAL A 189 5.37 -7.77 9.19
C VAL A 189 6.25 -7.35 10.35
N PHE A 190 7.49 -6.99 10.02
CA PHE A 190 8.46 -6.38 10.91
C PHE A 190 8.59 -4.91 10.53
N GLU A 191 8.04 -4.03 11.37
CA GLU A 191 8.10 -2.57 11.18
C GLU A 191 9.14 -1.98 12.13
N GLY A 192 10.03 -1.17 11.58
CA GLY A 192 11.16 -0.59 12.29
C GLY A 192 11.38 0.90 12.03
N ASP A 193 12.41 1.43 12.67
CA ASP A 193 12.81 2.84 12.51
C ASP A 193 13.23 3.11 11.05
N ASN A 194 13.17 4.38 10.64
CA ASN A 194 13.54 4.84 9.29
C ASN A 194 12.72 4.18 8.15
N ASN A 195 11.42 3.93 8.38
CA ASN A 195 10.53 3.27 7.42
C ASN A 195 11.02 1.88 7.00
N PHE A 196 11.66 1.13 7.90
CA PHE A 196 11.99 -0.26 7.65
C PHE A 196 10.73 -1.13 7.69
N TYR A 197 10.52 -1.91 6.64
CA TYR A 197 9.50 -2.95 6.59
C TYR A 197 10.10 -4.23 6.02
N GLY A 198 9.98 -5.32 6.77
CA GLY A 198 10.35 -6.67 6.34
C GLY A 198 9.16 -7.61 6.46
N PHE A 199 8.96 -8.47 5.47
CA PHE A 199 7.86 -9.42 5.42
C PHE A 199 8.38 -10.84 5.36
N VAL A 200 7.75 -11.72 6.13
CA VAL A 200 7.98 -13.17 6.05
C VAL A 200 6.63 -13.84 5.79
N PRO A 201 6.53 -14.82 4.87
CA PRO A 201 5.31 -15.60 4.69
C PRO A 201 4.84 -16.20 6.02
N ALA A 202 3.59 -15.95 6.40
CA ALA A 202 3.06 -16.44 7.68
C ALA A 202 2.63 -17.91 7.62
N VAL A 203 2.40 -18.46 6.42
CA VAL A 203 2.00 -19.86 6.23
C VAL A 203 3.22 -20.76 6.36
N ILE A 204 3.10 -21.88 7.09
CA ILE A 204 4.18 -22.89 7.17
C ILE A 204 4.45 -23.53 5.80
N ASP A 205 5.73 -23.75 5.49
CA ASP A 205 6.19 -24.20 4.17
C ASP A 205 5.58 -25.56 3.73
N GLU A 206 5.18 -26.42 4.67
CA GLU A 206 4.60 -27.75 4.40
C GLU A 206 3.26 -27.74 3.64
N HIS A 207 2.64 -26.55 3.50
CA HIS A 207 1.39 -26.32 2.77
C HIS A 207 1.54 -25.38 1.55
N TYR A 208 2.76 -24.95 1.22
CA TYR A 208 3.00 -24.22 -0.02
C TYR A 208 2.82 -25.18 -1.21
N GLY A 209 1.79 -24.98 -2.03
CA GLY A 209 1.62 -25.72 -3.30
C GLY A 209 1.02 -27.14 -3.21
N LYS A 210 0.39 -27.53 -2.09
CA LYS A 210 -0.44 -28.75 -2.11
C LYS A 210 -1.85 -28.38 -2.55
N GLU A 211 -2.10 -28.52 -3.85
CA GLU A 211 -3.46 -28.67 -4.36
C GLU A 211 -4.17 -29.70 -3.50
N GLN A 212 -5.32 -29.32 -2.92
CA GLN A 212 -6.20 -30.29 -2.31
C GLN A 212 -6.69 -31.20 -3.44
N THR A 213 -6.04 -32.34 -3.63
CA THR A 213 -6.61 -33.44 -4.38
C THR A 213 -7.85 -33.88 -3.63
N VAL A 214 -8.99 -33.35 -4.09
CA VAL A 214 -10.32 -33.84 -3.73
C VAL A 214 -10.37 -35.29 -4.24
N ASN A 215 -10.05 -36.24 -3.37
CA ASN A 215 -10.36 -37.64 -3.58
C ASN A 215 -11.89 -37.75 -3.59
N GLN A 216 -12.47 -37.79 -4.78
CA GLN A 216 -13.82 -38.32 -4.98
C GLN A 216 -13.73 -39.85 -4.83
N GLN A 217 -14.39 -40.37 -3.79
CA GLN A 217 -14.81 -41.78 -3.72
C GLN A 217 -16.26 -41.87 -4.15
#